data_AF-A0A3D2QC16-F1
#
_entry.id   AF-A0A3D2QC16-F1
#
_cell.length_a   1.000
_cell.length_b   1.000
_cell.length_c   1.000
_cell.angle_alpha   90.00
_cell.angle_beta   90.00
_cell.angle_gamma   90.00
#
_symmetry.space_group_name_H-M   'P 1'
#
loop_
_entity.id
_entity.type
_entity.pdbx_description
1 polymer ?
#
loop_
_entity_poly.entity_id
_entity_poly.type
_entity_poly.pdbx_seq_one_letter_code
_entity_poly.pdbx_strand_id
1 'polypeptide(L)'
;VGLPCALIGMYMHVAHPEVPAMLVLPAFLLTEQPILIGSLAMGGIVLSLIGSIGGLGLGISTMVSKDLITPLCHISDGKTQLKLTRSIVLVILFIGCAFAIAHQDSEILFWNFLSMALRGAGVFLPLTLAIFAPR
;
A
#
# COMPACT_ATOMS: atom_id res chain seq x y z
N VAL A 1 5.81 3.88 15.67
CA VAL A 1 4.67 4.67 15.14
C VAL A 1 3.31 4.08 15.51
N GLY A 2 3.16 2.75 15.64
CA GLY A 2 1.86 2.12 15.94
C GLY A 2 1.25 2.42 17.32
N LEU A 3 2.04 2.43 18.40
CA LEU A 3 1.55 2.66 19.77
C LEU A 3 0.80 4.00 19.97
N PRO A 4 1.35 5.17 19.58
CA PRO A 4 0.62 6.44 19.70
C PRO A 4 -0.62 6.50 18.81
N CYS A 5 -0.59 5.91 17.61
CA CYS A 5 -1.76 5.84 16.74
C CYS A 5 -2.87 4.95 17.34
N ALA A 6 -2.50 3.85 17.98
CA ALA A 6 -3.44 2.96 18.67
C ALA A 6 -4.08 3.63 19.89
N LEU A 7 -3.30 4.42 20.65
CA LEU A 7 -3.81 5.20 21.79
C LEU A 7 -4.81 6.28 21.35
N ILE A 8 -4.50 7.02 20.28
CA ILE A 8 -5.41 8.00 19.67
C ILE A 8 -6.68 7.30 19.15
N GLY A 9 -6.52 6.12 18.54
CA GLY A 9 -7.61 5.25 18.11
C GLY A 9 -8.56 4.86 19.24
N MET A 10 -8.01 4.38 20.37
CA MET A 10 -8.80 4.02 21.55
C MET A 10 -9.47 5.24 22.19
N TYR A 11 -8.79 6.38 22.26
CA TYR A 11 -9.35 7.62 22.82
C TYR A 11 -10.57 8.11 22.02
N MET A 12 -10.44 8.18 20.70
CA MET A 12 -11.53 8.61 19.82
C MET A 12 -12.66 7.59 19.71
N HIS A 13 -12.39 6.29 19.92
CA HIS A 13 -13.45 5.29 20.01
C HIS A 13 -14.37 5.49 21.22
N VAL A 14 -13.82 6.04 22.32
CA VAL A 14 -14.59 6.38 23.54
C VAL A 14 -15.25 7.76 23.41
N ALA A 15 -14.59 8.74 22.78
CA ALA A 15 -15.10 10.11 22.64
C ALA A 15 -16.10 10.30 21.50
N HIS A 16 -15.90 9.61 20.36
CA HIS A 16 -16.73 9.71 19.16
C HIS A 16 -16.88 8.31 18.50
N PRO A 17 -17.79 7.46 18.99
CA PRO A 17 -17.96 6.08 18.51
C PRO A 17 -18.47 5.96 17.07
N GLU A 18 -18.92 7.06 16.47
CA GLU A 18 -19.54 7.09 15.13
C GLU A 18 -18.52 7.25 13.99
N VAL A 19 -17.25 7.49 14.31
CA VAL A 19 -16.22 7.75 13.28
C VAL A 19 -15.56 6.42 12.86
N PRO A 20 -15.49 6.10 11.56
CA PRO A 20 -14.79 4.91 11.08
C PRO A 20 -13.33 4.92 11.55
N ALA A 21 -12.83 3.79 12.05
CA ALA A 21 -11.47 3.67 12.61
C ALA A 21 -10.36 4.17 11.66
N MET A 22 -10.61 4.14 10.34
CA MET A 22 -9.72 4.67 9.30
C MET A 22 -9.58 6.19 9.32
N LEU A 23 -10.65 6.92 9.69
CA LEU A 23 -10.73 8.38 9.68
C LEU A 23 -10.43 8.99 11.05
N VAL A 24 -10.22 8.17 12.08
CA VAL A 24 -10.00 8.61 13.46
C VAL A 24 -8.76 9.48 13.62
N LEU A 25 -7.64 9.12 12.99
CA LEU A 25 -6.40 9.88 13.08
C LEU A 25 -6.50 11.28 12.42
N PRO A 26 -6.99 11.42 11.17
CA PRO A 26 -7.19 12.74 10.58
C PRO A 26 -8.30 13.54 11.28
N ALA A 27 -9.37 12.90 11.76
CA ALA A 27 -10.41 13.57 12.56
C ALA A 27 -9.83 14.14 13.86
N PHE A 28 -9.04 13.37 14.60
CA PHE A 28 -8.36 13.83 15.81
C PHE A 28 -7.43 15.02 15.54
N LEU A 29 -6.65 14.99 14.45
CA LEU A 29 -5.76 16.08 14.06
C LEU A 29 -6.50 17.38 13.68
N LEU A 30 -7.73 17.29 13.19
CA LEU A 30 -8.54 18.43 12.78
C LEU A 30 -9.39 19.00 13.93
N THR A 31 -9.80 18.16 14.89
CA THR A 31 -10.73 18.54 15.95
C THR A 31 -10.04 18.85 17.27
N GLU A 32 -9.02 18.08 17.66
CA GLU A 32 -8.42 18.11 19.01
C GLU A 32 -7.02 18.75 19.05
N GLN A 33 -6.48 19.20 17.91
CA GLN A 33 -5.14 19.77 17.82
C GLN A 33 -5.12 21.22 17.32
N PRO A 34 -4.14 22.03 17.77
CA PRO A 34 -3.94 23.38 17.27
C PRO A 34 -3.74 23.38 15.76
N ILE A 35 -4.33 24.35 15.06
CA ILE A 35 -4.42 24.38 13.59
C ILE A 35 -3.06 24.26 12.87
N LEU A 36 -1.98 24.76 13.48
CA LEU A 36 -0.62 24.66 12.95
C LEU A 36 -0.07 23.23 12.99
N ILE A 37 -0.29 22.50 14.08
CA ILE A 37 0.21 21.13 14.25
C ILE A 37 -0.66 20.17 13.45
N GLY A 38 -1.98 20.36 13.47
CA GLY A 38 -2.94 19.56 12.71
C GLY A 38 -2.68 19.62 11.21
N SER A 39 -2.51 20.83 10.64
CA SER A 39 -2.23 20.99 9.21
C SER A 39 -0.85 20.47 8.81
N LEU A 40 0.19 20.70 9.62
CA LEU A 40 1.54 20.19 9.35
C LEU A 40 1.57 18.67 9.33
N ALA A 41 0.90 18.04 10.30
CA ALA A 41 0.82 16.59 10.38
C ALA A 41 -0.05 16.00 9.25
N MET A 42 -1.17 16.63 8.88
CA MET A 42 -1.97 16.24 7.71
C MET A 42 -1.17 16.36 6.41
N GLY A 43 -0.42 17.44 6.22
CA GLY A 43 0.47 17.63 5.08
C GLY A 43 1.54 16.53 5.00
N GLY A 44 2.13 16.16 6.15
CA GLY A 44 3.09 15.06 6.24
C GLY A 44 2.50 13.70 5.86
N ILE A 45 1.27 13.40 6.31
CA ILE A 45 0.57 12.16 5.96
C ILE A 45 0.31 12.11 4.45
N VAL A 46 -0.20 13.20 3.85
CA VAL A 46 -0.45 13.28 2.40
C VAL A 46 0.83 13.10 1.59
N LEU A 47 1.92 13.77 1.97
CA LEU A 47 3.22 13.63 1.31
C LEU A 47 3.74 12.19 1.41
N SER A 48 3.64 11.57 2.58
CA SER A 48 4.05 10.18 2.79
C SER A 48 3.22 9.20 1.95
N LEU A 49 1.91 9.42 1.87
CA LEU A 49 1.00 8.60 1.05
C LEU A 49 1.35 8.71 -0.43
N ILE A 50 1.53 9.92 -0.95
CA ILE A 50 1.89 10.13 -2.36
C ILE A 50 3.24 9.48 -2.67
N GLY A 51 4.23 9.64 -1.79
CA GLY A 51 5.54 9.00 -1.94
C GLY A 51 5.46 7.47 -1.93
N SER A 52 4.66 6.90 -1.03
CA SER A 52 4.46 5.45 -0.92
C SER A 52 3.74 4.88 -2.15
N ILE A 53 2.65 5.49 -2.59
CA ILE A 53 1.89 5.05 -3.78
C ILE A 53 2.78 5.12 -5.03
N GLY A 54 3.51 6.22 -5.19
CA GLY A 54 4.46 6.38 -6.29
C GLY A 54 5.58 5.33 -6.25
N GLY A 55 6.19 5.12 -5.08
CA GLY A 55 7.27 4.15 -4.89
C GLY A 55 6.83 2.70 -5.11
N LEU A 56 5.68 2.31 -4.55
CA LEU A 56 5.10 0.97 -4.73
C LEU A 56 4.69 0.73 -6.18
N GLY A 57 4.02 1.70 -6.80
CA GLY A 57 3.62 1.63 -8.21
C GLY A 57 4.83 1.47 -9.15
N LEU A 58 5.89 2.24 -8.93
CA LEU A 58 7.15 2.11 -9.69
C LEU A 58 7.85 0.78 -9.40
N GLY A 59 7.88 0.32 -8.15
CA GLY A 59 8.49 -0.95 -7.75
C GLY A 59 7.83 -2.14 -8.43
N ILE A 60 6.50 -2.24 -8.37
CA ILE A 60 5.73 -3.30 -9.02
C ILE A 60 5.91 -3.22 -10.54
N SER A 61 5.84 -2.03 -11.12
CA SER A 61 6.00 -1.85 -12.57
C SER A 61 7.40 -2.23 -13.06
N THR A 62 8.43 -1.96 -12.26
CA THR A 62 9.81 -2.35 -12.60
C THR A 62 10.02 -3.84 -12.46
N MET A 63 9.44 -4.48 -11.43
CA MET A 63 9.43 -5.94 -11.29
C MET A 63 8.74 -6.58 -12.49
N VAL A 64 7.52 -6.15 -12.84
CA VAL A 64 6.80 -6.68 -14.02
C VAL A 64 7.58 -6.43 -15.31
N SER A 65 8.16 -5.25 -15.50
CA SER A 65 8.88 -4.92 -16.75
C SER A 65 10.22 -5.65 -16.88
N LYS A 66 10.98 -5.82 -15.80
CA LYS A 66 12.26 -6.53 -15.87
C LYS A 66 12.10 -8.04 -15.80
N ASP A 67 11.20 -8.53 -14.97
CA ASP A 67 11.03 -9.96 -14.66
C ASP A 67 10.11 -10.67 -15.66
N LEU A 68 9.05 -10.01 -16.15
CA LEU A 68 8.11 -10.64 -17.08
C LEU A 68 8.43 -10.36 -18.55
N ILE A 69 8.89 -9.14 -18.88
CA ILE A 69 9.01 -8.72 -20.29
C ILE A 69 10.39 -9.00 -20.90
N THR A 70 11.46 -8.85 -20.11
CA THR A 70 12.82 -9.18 -20.57
C THR A 70 12.95 -10.64 -21.03
N PRO A 71 12.46 -11.65 -20.27
CA PRO A 71 12.53 -13.03 -20.73
C PRO A 71 11.49 -13.38 -21.80
N LEU A 72 10.29 -12.78 -21.78
CA LEU A 72 9.18 -13.17 -22.67
C LEU A 72 9.29 -12.56 -24.08
N CYS A 73 9.99 -11.44 -24.24
CA CYS A 73 9.96 -10.69 -25.51
C CYS A 73 11.28 -10.68 -26.29
N HIS A 74 12.43 -11.09 -25.73
CA HIS A 74 13.74 -11.17 -26.42
C HIS A 74 14.02 -10.02 -27.42
N ILE A 75 13.62 -8.79 -27.10
CA ILE A 75 13.77 -7.62 -27.98
C ILE A 75 14.76 -6.64 -27.35
N SER A 76 15.90 -6.53 -28.03
CA SER A 76 17.05 -5.69 -27.74
C SER A 76 16.84 -4.27 -28.30
N ASP A 77 15.83 -3.54 -27.81
CA ASP A 77 15.66 -2.12 -28.15
C ASP A 77 15.20 -1.30 -26.92
N GLY A 78 16.15 -0.58 -26.32
CA GLY A 78 15.98 0.14 -25.05
C GLY A 78 14.93 1.26 -25.06
N LYS A 79 14.52 1.74 -26.25
CA LYS A 79 13.49 2.79 -26.39
C LYS A 79 12.07 2.24 -26.24
N THR A 80 11.87 0.97 -26.63
CA THR A 80 10.57 0.30 -26.54
C THR A 80 10.31 -0.21 -25.13
N GLN A 81 11.34 -0.69 -24.41
CA GLN A 81 11.21 -1.06 -22.99
C GLN A 81 10.76 0.11 -22.11
N LEU A 82 11.31 1.32 -22.31
CA LEU A 82 10.92 2.49 -21.53
C LEU A 82 9.45 2.89 -21.75
N LYS A 83 8.96 2.82 -23.00
CA LYS A 83 7.55 3.09 -23.32
C LYS A 83 6.62 2.05 -22.69
N LEU A 84 7.06 0.79 -22.66
CA LEU A 84 6.30 -0.32 -22.09
C LEU A 84 6.20 -0.24 -20.57
N THR A 85 7.30 0.05 -19.87
CA THR A 85 7.25 0.28 -18.42
C THR A 85 6.31 1.43 -18.09
N ARG A 86 6.33 2.49 -18.90
CA ARG A 86 5.47 3.67 -18.69
C ARG A 86 3.99 3.40 -18.96
N SER A 87 3.65 2.54 -19.92
CA SER A 87 2.26 2.09 -20.13
C SER A 87 1.80 1.15 -19.01
N ILE A 88 2.68 0.28 -18.51
CA ILE A 88 2.39 -0.64 -17.41
C ILE A 88 2.15 0.10 -16.10
N VAL A 89 2.98 1.10 -15.78
CA VAL A 89 2.73 2.00 -14.64
C VAL A 89 1.36 2.65 -14.76
N LEU A 90 1.00 3.15 -15.95
CA LEU A 90 -0.30 3.77 -16.19
C LEU A 90 -1.47 2.79 -15.99
N VAL A 91 -1.35 1.57 -16.51
CA VAL A 91 -2.39 0.53 -16.38
C VAL A 91 -2.54 0.08 -14.94
N ILE A 92 -1.44 -0.16 -14.23
CA ILE A 92 -1.45 -0.55 -12.81
C ILE A 92 -2.04 0.57 -11.95
N LEU A 93 -1.68 1.83 -12.24
CA LEU A 93 -2.23 2.99 -11.53
C LEU A 93 -3.73 3.13 -11.79
N PHE A 94 -4.17 2.94 -13.04
CA PHE A 94 -5.58 3.00 -13.41
C PHE A 94 -6.40 1.90 -12.72
N ILE A 95 -5.90 0.66 -12.71
CA ILE A 95 -6.52 -0.47 -12.01
C ILE A 95 -6.55 -0.22 -10.51
N GLY A 96 -5.46 0.29 -9.92
CA GLY A 96 -5.39 0.64 -8.52
C GLY A 96 -6.41 1.73 -8.13
N CYS A 97 -6.55 2.77 -8.95
CA CYS A 97 -7.57 3.81 -8.76
C CYS A 97 -8.99 3.25 -8.88
N ALA A 98 -9.27 2.43 -9.90
CA ALA A 98 -10.58 1.81 -10.06
C ALA A 98 -10.94 0.90 -8.87
N PHE A 99 -9.97 0.15 -8.37
CA PHE A 99 -10.14 -0.72 -7.20
C PHE A 99 -10.38 0.08 -5.92
N ALA A 100 -9.65 1.18 -5.72
CA ALA A 100 -9.82 2.07 -4.58
C ALA A 100 -11.22 2.73 -4.53
N ILE A 101 -11.82 3.03 -5.69
CA ILE A 101 -13.16 3.62 -5.77
C ILE A 101 -14.24 2.54 -5.53
N ALA A 102 -14.00 1.30 -5.94
CA ALA A 102 -14.99 0.23 -5.84
C ALA A 102 -15.14 -0.39 -4.43
N HIS A 103 -14.15 -0.24 -3.53
CA HIS A 103 -14.15 -0.90 -2.21
C HIS A 103 -13.83 0.09 -1.06
N GLN A 104 -14.72 1.07 -0.84
CA GLN A 104 -14.53 2.11 0.19
C GLN A 104 -14.85 1.68 1.64
N ASP A 105 -15.67 0.64 1.86
CA ASP A 105 -16.35 0.51 3.17
C ASP A 105 -15.85 -0.58 4.14
N SER A 106 -15.17 -1.65 3.73
CA SER A 106 -14.79 -2.70 4.72
C SER A 106 -13.56 -3.55 4.40
N GLU A 107 -12.97 -3.42 3.22
CA GLU A 107 -12.07 -4.48 2.75
C GLU A 107 -10.61 -4.04 2.65
N ILE A 108 -10.27 -2.74 2.82
CA ILE A 108 -8.86 -2.30 2.67
C ILE A 108 -7.94 -2.99 3.69
N LEU A 109 -8.42 -3.16 4.92
CA LEU A 109 -7.68 -3.85 5.96
C LEU A 109 -7.60 -5.37 5.69
N PHE A 110 -8.69 -5.96 5.18
CA PHE A 110 -8.72 -7.38 4.77
C PHE A 110 -7.75 -7.64 3.61
N TRP A 111 -7.76 -6.80 2.56
CA TRP A 111 -6.82 -6.87 1.45
C TRP A 111 -5.38 -6.67 1.89
N ASN A 112 -5.13 -5.78 2.86
CA ASN A 112 -3.81 -5.59 3.44
C ASN A 112 -3.34 -6.85 4.19
N PHE A 113 -4.20 -7.42 5.05
CA PHE A 113 -3.92 -8.66 5.76
C PHE A 113 -3.74 -9.84 4.80
N LEU A 114 -4.57 -9.95 3.77
CA LEU A 114 -4.45 -10.97 2.75
C LEU A 114 -3.12 -10.85 2.00
N SER A 115 -2.72 -9.64 1.60
CA SER A 115 -1.41 -9.40 0.97
C SER A 115 -0.25 -9.79 1.88
N MET A 116 -0.32 -9.48 3.18
CA MET A 116 0.70 -9.85 4.16
C MET A 116 0.73 -11.37 4.38
N ALA A 117 -0.44 -12.00 4.46
CA ALA A 117 -0.59 -13.45 4.59
C ALA A 117 -0.08 -14.19 3.36
N LEU A 118 -0.34 -13.70 2.14
CA LEU A 118 0.12 -14.33 0.90
C LEU A 118 1.66 -14.29 0.79
N ARG A 119 2.27 -13.15 1.12
CA ARG A 119 3.73 -13.01 1.18
C ARG A 119 4.34 -13.86 2.30
N GLY A 120 3.69 -13.92 3.46
CA GLY A 120 4.12 -14.74 4.60
C GLY A 120 4.03 -16.24 4.31
N ALA A 121 2.89 -16.70 3.79
CA ALA A 121 2.67 -18.09 3.40
C ALA A 121 3.62 -18.53 2.30
N GLY A 122 3.88 -17.67 1.30
CA GLY A 122 4.83 -17.94 0.22
C GLY A 122 6.28 -18.16 0.69
N VAL A 123 6.68 -17.61 1.84
CA VAL A 123 8.00 -17.86 2.45
C VAL A 123 7.96 -19.03 3.43
N PHE A 124 6.85 -19.20 4.16
CA PHE A 124 6.70 -20.23 5.18
C PHE A 124 6.55 -21.64 4.59
N LEU A 125 5.81 -21.77 3.48
CA LEU A 125 5.64 -23.03 2.74
C LEU A 125 6.97 -23.63 2.27
N PRO A 126 7.83 -22.91 1.53
CA PRO A 126 9.10 -23.46 1.07
C PRO A 126 10.07 -23.74 2.21
N LEU A 127 10.06 -22.94 3.29
CA LEU A 127 10.90 -23.22 4.46
C LEU A 127 10.45 -24.50 5.20
N THR A 128 9.14 -24.70 5.32
CA THR A 128 8.57 -25.90 5.94
C THR A 128 8.81 -27.14 5.09
N LEU A 129 8.66 -27.02 3.76
CA LEU A 129 9.04 -28.09 2.80
C LEU A 129 10.54 -28.38 2.82
N ALA A 130 11.41 -27.38 2.93
CA ALA A 130 12.86 -27.57 3.03
C ALA A 130 13.28 -28.26 4.35
N ILE A 131 12.56 -28.00 5.44
CA ILE A 131 12.80 -28.65 6.75
C ILE A 131 12.28 -30.10 6.76
N PHE A 132 11.13 -30.38 6.13
CA PHE A 132 10.51 -31.71 6.12
C PHE A 132 11.04 -32.63 5.01
N ALA A 133 11.59 -32.06 3.94
CA ALA A 133 12.26 -32.78 2.86
C ALA A 133 13.71 -32.30 2.70
N PRO A 134 14.60 -32.59 3.68
CA PRO A 134 16.03 -32.42 3.47
C PRO A 134 16.48 -33.43 2.41
N ARG A 135 16.92 -32.93 1.26
CA ARG A 135 17.79 -33.70 0.36
C ARG A 135 19.24 -33.44 0.75
#